data_AF-A0A968UDM2-F1
#
_entry.id   AF-A0A968UDM2-F1
#
_cell.length_a   1.000
_cell.length_b   1.000
_cell.length_c   1.000
_cell.angle_alpha   90.00
_cell.angle_beta   90.00
_cell.angle_gamma   90.00
#
_symmetry.space_group_name_H-M   'P 1'
#
loop_
_entity.id
_entity.type
_entity.pdbx_description
1 polymer ?
#
loop_
_entity_poly.entity_id
_entity_poly.type
_entity_poly.pdbx_seq_one_letter_code
_entity_poly.pdbx_strand_id
1 'polypeptide(L)'
;MQPNYQAAPPTPWDRDVESPQIHSSDYIHPEAMLIGDVRLGPNVLIAPGTSIRADEGSPFYIGANTNIQDSVVIHGLEQGRVDGDDGQPYSVWIGDNTCITHLALIHGPAYVGNDCFIGFRSTVFNAKVGHGCIVMMHVLIQDVEIPPGKYVPSGAVITTQQAADRLPEAQESDRAFSHHVVAINQALRAGYHCANDVACLTQWQIPAQAVNGGPGNGHRPAAGRLSAAAVAQVQQILRQGHRVGLEYADPRRFKVNSWQSGPTLATSQESAVVAQIEQFLAQHPGNYVRLLGIDPRAKQRQLEQVIQMPE
;
A
#
# COMPACT_ATOMS: atom_id res chain seq x y z
N MET A 1 12.56 -18.54 14.94
CA MET A 1 11.23 -18.16 14.43
C MET A 1 10.85 -19.17 13.38
N GLN A 2 9.59 -19.61 13.33
CA GLN A 2 9.13 -20.42 12.20
C GLN A 2 9.18 -19.57 10.92
N PRO A 3 9.44 -20.16 9.75
CA PRO A 3 9.31 -19.44 8.50
C PRO A 3 7.88 -18.90 8.38
N ASN A 4 7.74 -17.68 7.88
CA ASN A 4 6.46 -17.02 7.66
C ASN A 4 5.76 -17.48 6.36
N TYR A 5 6.19 -18.64 5.86
CA TYR A 5 5.61 -19.42 4.78
C TYR A 5 5.60 -20.89 5.17
N GLN A 6 4.47 -21.56 4.97
CA GLN A 6 4.22 -22.92 5.46
C GLN A 6 3.48 -23.76 4.41
N ALA A 7 3.61 -25.07 4.50
CA ALA A 7 2.85 -25.97 3.64
C ALA A 7 1.36 -25.94 4.00
N ALA A 8 0.49 -26.28 3.05
CA ALA A 8 -0.94 -26.50 3.34
C ALA A 8 -1.12 -27.66 4.35
N PRO A 9 -2.11 -27.58 5.26
CA PRO A 9 -2.43 -28.72 6.11
C PRO A 9 -3.02 -29.87 5.28
N PRO A 10 -2.84 -31.13 5.69
CA PRO A 10 -3.53 -32.25 5.04
C PRO A 10 -5.03 -32.19 5.32
N THR A 11 -5.84 -32.34 4.29
CA THR A 11 -7.31 -32.30 4.35
C THR A 11 -7.94 -33.43 3.52
N PRO A 12 -9.27 -33.64 3.60
CA PRO A 12 -9.95 -34.60 2.71
C PRO A 12 -9.87 -34.23 1.22
N TRP A 13 -9.74 -32.94 0.88
CA TRP A 13 -9.69 -32.43 -0.50
C TRP A 13 -8.27 -32.23 -1.03
N ASP A 14 -7.28 -32.10 -0.15
CA ASP A 14 -5.88 -31.94 -0.53
C ASP A 14 -4.95 -32.77 0.37
N ARG A 15 -4.24 -33.71 -0.24
CA ARG A 15 -3.26 -34.58 0.42
C ARG A 15 -1.82 -34.26 0.03
N ASP A 16 -1.65 -33.44 -1.00
CA ASP A 16 -0.35 -33.06 -1.51
C ASP A 16 0.04 -31.77 -0.78
N VAL A 17 0.85 -31.93 0.27
CA VAL A 17 1.23 -30.86 1.20
C VAL A 17 2.20 -29.89 0.51
N GLU A 18 1.65 -29.04 -0.35
CA GLU A 18 2.40 -28.06 -1.15
C GLU A 18 2.81 -26.85 -0.31
N SER A 19 3.95 -26.26 -0.66
CA SER A 19 4.52 -25.08 0.00
C SER A 19 4.69 -23.93 -1.00
N PRO A 20 4.69 -22.67 -0.53
CA PRO A 20 4.88 -21.52 -1.40
C PRO A 20 6.15 -21.59 -2.25
N GLN A 21 6.02 -21.31 -3.54
CA GLN A 21 7.11 -21.25 -4.51
C GLN A 21 7.53 -19.78 -4.68
N ILE A 22 8.67 -19.43 -4.09
CA ILE A 22 9.14 -18.04 -3.94
C ILE A 22 10.41 -17.85 -4.79
N HIS A 23 10.48 -16.75 -5.55
CA HIS A 23 11.66 -16.40 -6.32
C HIS A 23 12.69 -15.65 -5.45
N SER A 24 13.98 -15.80 -5.74
CA SER A 24 15.06 -15.19 -4.95
C SER A 24 15.06 -13.65 -4.97
N SER A 25 14.40 -13.04 -5.95
CA SER A 25 14.25 -11.59 -6.05
C SER A 25 13.04 -11.04 -5.29
N ASP A 26 12.14 -11.90 -4.80
CA ASP A 26 10.95 -11.46 -4.08
C ASP A 26 11.32 -10.90 -2.71
N TYR A 27 10.51 -9.98 -2.20
CA TYR A 27 10.58 -9.54 -0.83
C TYR A 27 9.28 -9.86 -0.11
N ILE A 28 9.37 -10.70 0.92
CA ILE A 28 8.24 -11.04 1.78
C ILE A 28 8.54 -10.47 3.16
N HIS A 29 7.71 -9.54 3.62
CA HIS A 29 7.87 -8.95 4.95
C HIS A 29 7.72 -10.04 6.03
N PRO A 30 8.51 -10.03 7.13
CA PRO A 30 8.44 -11.05 8.18
C PRO A 30 7.07 -11.21 8.87
N GLU A 31 6.22 -10.18 8.79
CA GLU A 31 4.85 -10.17 9.35
C GLU A 31 3.77 -10.60 8.34
N ALA A 32 4.14 -10.95 7.11
CA ALA A 32 3.22 -11.57 6.14
C ALA A 32 3.18 -13.10 6.35
N MET A 33 2.06 -13.74 6.04
CA MET A 33 1.89 -15.20 6.13
C MET A 33 1.43 -15.78 4.79
N LEU A 34 2.19 -16.75 4.25
CA LEU A 34 1.86 -17.50 3.04
C LEU A 34 1.67 -18.99 3.37
N ILE A 35 0.57 -19.61 2.94
CA ILE A 35 0.27 -21.02 3.22
C ILE A 35 -0.21 -21.72 1.95
N GLY A 36 0.33 -22.91 1.66
CA GLY A 36 -0.11 -23.79 0.57
C GLY A 36 0.55 -23.52 -0.78
N ASP A 37 -0.07 -24.00 -1.87
CA ASP A 37 0.40 -23.84 -3.25
C ASP A 37 0.18 -22.39 -3.74
N VAL A 38 1.11 -21.52 -3.34
CA VAL A 38 1.19 -20.11 -3.72
C VAL A 38 2.43 -19.92 -4.57
N ARG A 39 2.24 -19.52 -5.83
CA ARG A 39 3.30 -19.40 -6.83
C ARG A 39 3.58 -17.93 -7.13
N LEU A 40 4.78 -17.46 -6.80
CA LEU A 40 5.21 -16.09 -7.07
C LEU A 40 6.06 -16.02 -8.33
N GLY A 41 5.73 -15.09 -9.22
CA GLY A 41 6.63 -14.60 -10.24
C GLY A 41 7.75 -13.74 -9.64
N PRO A 42 8.79 -13.41 -10.42
CA PRO A 42 9.92 -12.64 -9.91
C PRO A 42 9.56 -11.19 -9.55
N ASN A 43 10.28 -10.66 -8.57
CA ASN A 43 10.23 -9.26 -8.13
C ASN A 43 8.92 -8.88 -7.44
N VAL A 44 8.26 -9.83 -6.81
CA VAL A 44 7.04 -9.58 -6.03
C VAL A 44 7.41 -8.94 -4.68
N LEU A 45 6.58 -7.98 -4.24
CA LEU A 45 6.65 -7.41 -2.88
C LEU A 45 5.40 -7.82 -2.11
N ILE A 46 5.58 -8.48 -0.97
CA ILE A 46 4.52 -8.80 -0.01
C ILE A 46 4.76 -8.00 1.28
N ALA A 47 3.82 -7.12 1.61
CA ALA A 47 3.91 -6.17 2.71
C ALA A 47 3.42 -6.74 4.06
N PRO A 48 3.63 -6.03 5.20
CA PRO A 48 3.26 -6.48 6.53
C PRO A 48 1.76 -6.81 6.71
N GLY A 49 1.45 -7.78 7.57
CA GLY A 49 0.08 -8.16 7.92
C GLY A 49 -0.71 -8.88 6.84
N THR A 50 -0.13 -9.07 5.65
CA THR A 50 -0.77 -9.78 4.53
C THR A 50 -0.93 -11.27 4.84
N SER A 51 -2.09 -11.84 4.48
CA SER A 51 -2.38 -13.27 4.61
C SER A 51 -2.79 -13.86 3.27
N ILE A 52 -1.98 -14.78 2.74
CA ILE A 52 -2.23 -15.50 1.49
C ILE A 52 -2.32 -16.98 1.84
N ARG A 53 -3.49 -17.59 1.68
CA ARG A 53 -3.75 -18.93 2.20
C ARG A 53 -4.49 -19.79 1.18
N ALA A 54 -3.76 -20.69 0.53
CA ALA A 54 -4.23 -21.66 -0.44
C ALA A 54 -4.40 -23.04 0.22
N ASP A 55 -5.25 -23.11 1.25
CA ASP A 55 -5.52 -24.34 2.01
C ASP A 55 -6.89 -24.98 1.72
N GLU A 56 -7.73 -24.28 0.96
CA GLU A 56 -9.05 -24.74 0.53
C GLU A 56 -9.12 -24.71 -1.01
N GLY A 57 -9.26 -23.52 -1.59
CA GLY A 57 -9.02 -23.31 -3.01
C GLY A 57 -7.52 -23.19 -3.30
N SER A 58 -7.01 -24.02 -4.21
CA SER A 58 -5.62 -23.99 -4.70
C SER A 58 -5.59 -24.36 -6.19
N PRO A 59 -4.54 -23.99 -6.96
CA PRO A 59 -3.40 -23.13 -6.59
C PRO A 59 -3.70 -21.63 -6.69
N PHE A 60 -2.82 -20.80 -6.13
CA PHE A 60 -2.78 -19.35 -6.35
C PHE A 60 -1.54 -18.93 -7.15
N TYR A 61 -1.71 -17.99 -8.08
CA TYR A 61 -0.61 -17.38 -8.84
C TYR A 61 -0.57 -15.87 -8.65
N ILE A 62 0.64 -15.33 -8.46
CA ILE A 62 0.92 -13.89 -8.38
C ILE A 62 2.07 -13.58 -9.34
N GLY A 63 1.78 -12.80 -10.38
CA GLY A 63 2.69 -12.50 -11.49
C GLY A 63 3.89 -11.62 -11.13
N ALA A 64 4.77 -11.45 -12.11
CA ALA A 64 6.01 -10.70 -11.97
C ALA A 64 5.76 -9.22 -11.66
N ASN A 65 6.65 -8.62 -10.88
CA ASN A 65 6.63 -7.20 -10.49
C ASN A 65 5.36 -6.73 -9.73
N THR A 66 4.49 -7.65 -9.35
CA THR A 66 3.25 -7.37 -8.62
C THR A 66 3.53 -7.06 -7.15
N ASN A 67 2.72 -6.17 -6.56
CA ASN A 67 2.80 -5.83 -5.15
C ASN A 67 1.50 -6.17 -4.42
N ILE A 68 1.64 -6.82 -3.27
CA ILE A 68 0.58 -7.16 -2.33
C ILE A 68 0.82 -6.35 -1.06
N GLN A 69 0.05 -5.28 -0.90
CA GLN A 69 0.29 -4.28 0.14
C GLN A 69 -0.31 -4.68 1.49
N ASP A 70 -0.15 -3.80 2.49
CA ASP A 70 -0.37 -4.12 3.90
C ASP A 70 -1.77 -4.70 4.16
N SER A 71 -1.81 -5.79 4.92
CA SER A 71 -3.03 -6.44 5.37
C SER A 71 -4.00 -6.85 4.26
N VAL A 72 -3.48 -7.13 3.06
CA VAL A 72 -4.26 -7.79 2.01
C VAL A 72 -4.56 -9.23 2.43
N VAL A 73 -5.76 -9.71 2.09
CA VAL A 73 -6.15 -11.10 2.29
C VAL A 73 -6.40 -11.75 0.92
N ILE A 74 -5.81 -12.92 0.71
CA ILE A 74 -6.04 -13.76 -0.47
C ILE A 74 -6.43 -15.16 0.01
N HIS A 75 -7.63 -15.59 -0.35
CA HIS A 75 -8.19 -16.91 -0.03
C HIS A 75 -9.03 -17.41 -1.21
N GLY A 76 -9.57 -18.61 -1.13
CA GLY A 76 -10.33 -19.18 -2.24
C GLY A 76 -11.20 -20.34 -1.79
N LEU A 77 -12.39 -20.44 -2.40
CA LEU A 77 -13.30 -21.56 -2.17
C LEU A 77 -12.73 -22.86 -2.74
N GLU A 78 -13.08 -23.99 -2.11
CA GLU A 78 -12.68 -25.34 -2.52
C GLU A 78 -13.02 -25.59 -4.00
N GLN A 79 -14.22 -25.16 -4.40
CA GLN A 79 -14.77 -25.33 -5.74
C GLN A 79 -14.73 -24.03 -6.54
N GLY A 80 -14.62 -24.16 -7.86
CA GLY A 80 -14.51 -23.03 -8.78
C GLY A 80 -13.04 -22.69 -9.07
N ARG A 81 -12.74 -22.50 -10.35
CA ARG A 81 -11.42 -22.13 -10.85
C ARG A 81 -11.57 -21.10 -11.96
N VAL A 82 -10.52 -20.33 -12.18
CA VAL A 82 -10.32 -19.47 -13.35
C VAL A 82 -9.18 -20.04 -14.18
N ASP A 83 -9.22 -19.83 -15.49
CA ASP A 83 -8.09 -20.15 -16.34
C ASP A 83 -7.05 -19.02 -16.23
N GLY A 84 -5.81 -19.40 -15.89
CA GLY A 84 -4.66 -18.51 -15.94
C GLY A 84 -4.25 -18.20 -17.38
N ASP A 85 -3.35 -17.23 -17.56
CA ASP A 85 -2.81 -16.91 -18.90
C ASP A 85 -1.94 -18.04 -19.46
N ASP A 86 -1.49 -18.97 -18.61
CA ASP A 86 -0.80 -20.21 -18.97
C ASP A 86 -1.77 -21.36 -19.37
N GLY A 87 -3.08 -21.11 -19.36
CA GLY A 87 -4.14 -22.08 -19.65
C GLY A 87 -4.35 -23.14 -18.57
N GLN A 88 -3.77 -22.97 -17.37
CA GLN A 88 -3.98 -23.87 -16.23
C GLN A 88 -5.07 -23.32 -15.28
N PRO A 89 -5.77 -24.19 -14.55
CA PRO A 89 -6.78 -23.75 -13.59
C PRO A 89 -6.16 -23.23 -12.28
N TYR A 90 -6.65 -22.09 -11.81
CA TYR A 90 -6.26 -21.47 -10.54
C TYR A 90 -7.49 -21.14 -9.70
N SER A 91 -7.37 -21.19 -8.38
CA SER A 91 -8.39 -20.60 -7.51
C SER A 91 -8.26 -19.07 -7.49
N VAL A 92 -7.03 -18.56 -7.49
CA VAL A 92 -6.74 -17.13 -7.65
C VAL A 92 -5.62 -16.93 -8.66
N TRP A 93 -5.86 -16.12 -9.68
CA TRP A 93 -4.84 -15.64 -10.62
C TRP A 93 -4.71 -14.12 -10.50
N ILE A 94 -3.49 -13.65 -10.22
CA ILE A 94 -3.13 -12.24 -10.27
C ILE A 94 -1.97 -12.09 -11.25
N GLY A 95 -2.17 -11.30 -12.30
CA GLY A 95 -1.21 -11.10 -13.38
C GLY A 95 0.00 -10.23 -13.00
N ASP A 96 0.80 -9.95 -14.02
CA ASP A 96 2.02 -9.15 -13.91
C ASP A 96 1.72 -7.66 -13.68
N ASN A 97 2.69 -6.95 -13.12
CA ASN A 97 2.68 -5.49 -12.91
C ASN A 97 1.39 -4.98 -12.21
N THR A 98 0.79 -5.81 -11.36
CA THR A 98 -0.49 -5.52 -10.74
C THR A 98 -0.28 -4.99 -9.31
N CYS A 99 -1.14 -4.07 -8.89
CA CYS A 99 -1.14 -3.53 -7.54
C CYS A 99 -2.37 -4.03 -6.78
N ILE A 100 -2.17 -4.89 -5.78
CA ILE A 100 -3.21 -5.26 -4.82
C ILE A 100 -2.96 -4.45 -3.56
N THR A 101 -3.74 -3.38 -3.38
CA THR A 101 -3.39 -2.33 -2.42
C THR A 101 -3.98 -2.55 -1.02
N HIS A 102 -3.58 -1.70 -0.07
CA HIS A 102 -3.85 -1.88 1.36
C HIS A 102 -5.28 -2.35 1.68
N LEU A 103 -5.39 -3.39 2.50
CA LEU A 103 -6.65 -3.96 2.99
C LEU A 103 -7.59 -4.51 1.90
N ALA A 104 -7.14 -4.70 0.67
CA ALA A 104 -7.93 -5.37 -0.36
C ALA A 104 -8.15 -6.86 -0.02
N LEU A 105 -9.26 -7.41 -0.52
CA LEU A 105 -9.61 -8.82 -0.43
C LEU A 105 -9.73 -9.39 -1.84
N ILE A 106 -8.93 -10.40 -2.16
CA ILE A 106 -9.06 -11.19 -3.39
C ILE A 106 -9.51 -12.59 -2.97
N HIS A 107 -10.69 -13.02 -3.42
CA HIS A 107 -11.27 -14.28 -3.02
C HIS A 107 -11.63 -15.15 -4.23
N GLY A 108 -11.01 -16.32 -4.33
CA GLY A 108 -11.21 -17.29 -5.40
C GLY A 108 -12.65 -17.83 -5.47
N PRO A 109 -13.17 -18.18 -6.67
CA PRO A 109 -12.48 -18.12 -7.97
C PRO A 109 -12.33 -16.67 -8.49
N ALA A 110 -11.10 -16.23 -8.71
CA ALA A 110 -10.83 -14.84 -9.09
C ALA A 110 -9.67 -14.73 -10.07
N TYR A 111 -9.87 -13.94 -11.12
CA TYR A 111 -8.82 -13.56 -12.08
C TYR A 111 -8.66 -12.04 -12.03
N VAL A 112 -7.43 -11.57 -11.84
CA VAL A 112 -7.03 -10.16 -12.00
C VAL A 112 -5.92 -10.12 -13.04
N GLY A 113 -6.17 -9.50 -14.18
CA GLY A 113 -5.24 -9.47 -15.30
C GLY A 113 -4.03 -8.56 -15.05
N ASN A 114 -3.12 -8.56 -16.02
CA ASN A 114 -1.91 -7.73 -15.99
C ASN A 114 -2.22 -6.24 -15.89
N ASP A 115 -1.27 -5.48 -15.34
CA ASP A 115 -1.30 -4.01 -15.26
C ASP A 115 -2.53 -3.44 -14.54
N CYS A 116 -3.15 -4.22 -13.64
CA CYS A 116 -4.32 -3.78 -12.90
C CYS A 116 -3.95 -3.00 -11.63
N PHE A 117 -4.84 -2.12 -11.20
CA PHE A 117 -4.80 -1.49 -9.89
C PHE A 117 -6.07 -1.83 -9.11
N ILE A 118 -5.92 -2.53 -7.99
CA ILE A 118 -7.02 -2.86 -7.06
C ILE A 118 -6.89 -1.99 -5.82
N GLY A 119 -7.71 -0.95 -5.75
CA GLY A 119 -7.65 0.12 -4.75
C GLY A 119 -7.99 -0.29 -3.32
N PHE A 120 -7.75 0.63 -2.40
CA PHE A 120 -7.78 0.36 -0.96
C PHE A 120 -9.12 -0.20 -0.52
N ARG A 121 -9.08 -1.26 0.30
CA ARG A 121 -10.28 -1.91 0.86
C ARG A 121 -11.30 -2.35 -0.19
N SER A 122 -10.85 -2.62 -1.41
CA SER A 122 -11.71 -3.18 -2.46
C SER A 122 -11.73 -4.71 -2.38
N THR A 123 -12.82 -5.31 -2.85
CA THR A 123 -13.05 -6.76 -2.83
C THR A 123 -13.32 -7.26 -4.24
N VAL A 124 -12.63 -8.34 -4.63
CA VAL A 124 -12.88 -9.10 -5.86
C VAL A 124 -13.21 -10.53 -5.46
N PHE A 125 -14.42 -11.00 -5.76
CA PHE A 125 -14.89 -12.34 -5.39
C PHE A 125 -15.73 -12.98 -6.50
N ASN A 126 -15.45 -14.22 -6.86
CA ASN A 126 -16.17 -14.93 -7.93
C ASN A 126 -16.26 -14.09 -9.22
N ALA A 127 -15.13 -13.51 -9.62
CA ALA A 127 -15.10 -12.46 -10.64
C ALA A 127 -13.81 -12.46 -11.45
N LYS A 128 -13.88 -11.92 -12.66
CA LYS A 128 -12.74 -11.67 -13.53
C LYS A 128 -12.57 -10.18 -13.78
N VAL A 129 -11.39 -9.65 -13.53
CA VAL A 129 -11.01 -8.27 -13.81
C VAL A 129 -10.00 -8.29 -14.95
N GLY A 130 -10.40 -7.81 -16.12
CA GLY A 130 -9.56 -7.79 -17.31
C GLY A 130 -8.32 -6.91 -17.18
N HIS A 131 -7.33 -7.15 -18.06
CA HIS A 131 -6.04 -6.44 -18.06
C HIS A 131 -6.21 -4.91 -18.08
N GLY A 132 -5.32 -4.19 -17.38
CA GLY A 132 -5.24 -2.74 -17.37
C GLY A 132 -6.45 -2.05 -16.74
N CYS A 133 -7.22 -2.74 -15.90
CA CYS A 133 -8.33 -2.13 -15.15
C CYS A 133 -7.82 -1.31 -13.97
N ILE A 134 -8.51 -0.20 -13.72
CA ILE A 134 -8.23 0.69 -12.59
C ILE A 134 -9.44 0.68 -11.67
N VAL A 135 -9.35 -0.10 -10.60
CA VAL A 135 -10.38 -0.22 -9.57
C VAL A 135 -10.00 0.70 -8.41
N MET A 136 -10.83 1.70 -8.14
CA MET A 136 -10.53 2.66 -7.08
C MET A 136 -10.91 2.08 -5.69
N MET A 137 -11.06 2.95 -4.69
CA MET A 137 -11.15 2.54 -3.29
C MET A 137 -12.56 2.08 -2.91
N HIS A 138 -12.65 1.14 -1.96
CA HIS A 138 -13.90 0.66 -1.37
C HIS A 138 -14.88 0.09 -2.42
N VAL A 139 -14.37 -0.58 -3.46
CA VAL A 139 -15.20 -1.19 -4.50
C VAL A 139 -15.49 -2.64 -4.15
N LEU A 140 -16.72 -3.10 -4.39
CA LEU A 140 -17.05 -4.53 -4.44
C LEU A 140 -17.27 -4.96 -5.89
N ILE A 141 -16.52 -5.95 -6.36
CA ILE A 141 -16.72 -6.64 -7.65
C ILE A 141 -17.05 -8.08 -7.33
N GLN A 142 -18.24 -8.52 -7.71
CA GLN A 142 -18.71 -9.87 -7.41
C GLN A 142 -19.58 -10.44 -8.52
N ASP A 143 -19.40 -11.73 -8.85
CA ASP A 143 -20.25 -12.47 -9.79
C ASP A 143 -20.30 -11.86 -11.22
N VAL A 144 -19.21 -11.22 -11.65
CA VAL A 144 -19.12 -10.50 -12.93
C VAL A 144 -17.74 -10.64 -13.60
N GLU A 145 -17.69 -10.38 -14.91
CA GLU A 145 -16.45 -10.11 -15.64
C GLU A 145 -16.36 -8.62 -15.98
N ILE A 146 -15.37 -7.92 -15.44
CA ILE A 146 -15.03 -6.55 -15.82
C ILE A 146 -14.19 -6.61 -17.11
N PRO A 147 -14.64 -5.99 -18.22
CA PRO A 147 -13.86 -5.95 -19.45
C PRO A 147 -12.47 -5.31 -19.25
N PRO A 148 -11.48 -5.62 -20.10
CA PRO A 148 -10.17 -4.99 -20.03
C PRO A 148 -10.24 -3.46 -20.13
N GLY A 149 -9.31 -2.78 -19.46
CA GLY A 149 -9.11 -1.34 -19.59
C GLY A 149 -10.17 -0.46 -18.90
N LYS A 150 -11.07 -1.04 -18.11
CA LYS A 150 -12.15 -0.30 -17.44
C LYS A 150 -11.68 0.42 -16.18
N TYR A 151 -12.37 1.51 -15.86
CA TYR A 151 -12.24 2.26 -14.62
C TYR A 151 -13.46 2.03 -13.74
N VAL A 152 -13.22 1.65 -12.48
CA VAL A 152 -14.28 1.44 -11.49
C VAL A 152 -14.18 2.50 -10.41
N PRO A 153 -15.15 3.43 -10.30
CA PRO A 153 -15.08 4.55 -9.37
C PRO A 153 -15.20 4.08 -7.91
N SER A 154 -14.65 4.88 -6.99
CA SER A 154 -14.64 4.56 -5.56
C SER A 154 -16.05 4.34 -5.02
N GLY A 155 -16.22 3.33 -4.15
CA GLY A 155 -17.50 3.00 -3.54
C GLY A 155 -18.48 2.26 -4.44
N ALA A 156 -18.11 1.94 -5.68
CA ALA A 156 -18.98 1.18 -6.57
C ALA A 156 -19.20 -0.26 -6.09
N VAL A 157 -20.40 -0.78 -6.33
CA VAL A 157 -20.76 -2.18 -6.11
C VAL A 157 -21.21 -2.76 -7.44
N ILE A 158 -20.39 -3.63 -8.04
CA ILE A 158 -20.61 -4.23 -9.35
C ILE A 158 -20.94 -5.72 -9.16
N THR A 159 -22.24 -6.02 -9.20
CA THR A 159 -22.80 -7.37 -8.97
C THR A 159 -23.66 -7.88 -10.11
N THR A 160 -23.72 -7.14 -11.22
CA THR A 160 -24.46 -7.52 -12.42
C THR A 160 -23.59 -7.27 -13.64
N GLN A 161 -23.62 -8.19 -14.62
CA GLN A 161 -22.81 -8.05 -15.83
C GLN A 161 -23.16 -6.76 -16.60
N GLN A 162 -24.43 -6.36 -16.61
CA GLN A 162 -24.86 -5.10 -17.23
C GLN A 162 -24.18 -3.86 -16.61
N ALA A 163 -23.91 -3.86 -15.30
CA ALA A 163 -23.17 -2.77 -14.66
C ALA A 163 -21.69 -2.81 -15.05
N ALA A 164 -21.09 -4.00 -15.11
CA ALA A 164 -19.70 -4.19 -15.55
C ALA A 164 -19.48 -3.71 -17.00
N ASP A 165 -20.38 -4.07 -17.91
CA ASP A 165 -20.28 -3.72 -19.33
C ASP A 165 -20.38 -2.21 -19.60
N ARG A 166 -21.00 -1.46 -18.67
CA ARG A 166 -21.23 -0.01 -18.76
C ARG A 166 -20.16 0.84 -18.08
N LEU A 167 -19.14 0.22 -17.51
CA LEU A 167 -18.05 0.96 -16.86
C LEU A 167 -17.32 1.85 -17.87
N PRO A 168 -16.87 3.05 -17.43
CA PRO A 168 -16.05 3.92 -18.27
C PRO A 168 -14.67 3.30 -18.54
N GLU A 169 -14.02 3.77 -19.60
CA GLU A 169 -12.63 3.42 -19.90
C GLU A 169 -11.66 4.16 -18.97
N ALA A 170 -10.62 3.46 -18.51
CA ALA A 170 -9.50 4.05 -17.81
C ALA A 170 -8.70 4.97 -18.74
N GLN A 171 -8.42 6.18 -18.24
CA GLN A 171 -7.68 7.20 -18.96
C GLN A 171 -6.16 6.95 -18.85
N GLU A 172 -5.39 7.61 -19.71
CA GLU A 172 -3.92 7.50 -19.69
C GLU A 172 -3.33 7.92 -18.34
N SER A 173 -3.90 8.94 -17.69
CA SER A 173 -3.48 9.38 -16.35
C SER A 173 -3.66 8.29 -15.29
N ASP A 174 -4.70 7.47 -15.42
CA ASP A 174 -5.00 6.40 -14.46
C ASP A 174 -3.99 5.25 -14.60
N ARG A 175 -3.64 4.93 -15.85
CA ARG A 175 -2.61 3.92 -16.18
C ARG A 175 -1.23 4.39 -15.74
N ALA A 176 -0.88 5.64 -16.02
CA ALA A 176 0.38 6.24 -15.58
C ALA A 176 0.51 6.24 -14.04
N PHE A 177 -0.59 6.52 -13.32
CA PHE A 177 -0.64 6.39 -11.87
C PHE A 177 -0.34 4.96 -11.40
N SER A 178 -1.00 3.95 -11.98
CA SER A 178 -0.77 2.53 -11.65
C SER A 178 0.70 2.13 -11.88
N HIS A 179 1.26 2.44 -13.06
CA HIS A 179 2.66 2.15 -13.37
C HIS A 179 3.64 2.85 -12.42
N HIS A 180 3.32 4.06 -11.98
CA HIS A 180 4.13 4.76 -10.98
C HIS A 180 4.13 4.00 -9.64
N VAL A 181 2.98 3.47 -9.20
CA VAL A 181 2.89 2.66 -7.97
C VAL A 181 3.71 1.37 -8.08
N VAL A 182 3.67 0.70 -9.24
CA VAL A 182 4.53 -0.46 -9.52
C VAL A 182 6.01 -0.07 -9.39
N ALA A 183 6.43 1.02 -10.05
CA ALA A 183 7.82 1.48 -10.02
C ALA A 183 8.29 1.82 -8.59
N ILE A 184 7.45 2.47 -7.79
CA ILE A 184 7.75 2.75 -6.37
C ILE A 184 7.91 1.45 -5.57
N ASN A 185 7.03 0.47 -5.76
CA ASN A 185 7.14 -0.81 -5.05
C ASN A 185 8.36 -1.62 -5.48
N GLN A 186 8.80 -1.50 -6.75
CA GLN A 186 10.07 -2.08 -7.18
C GLN A 186 11.27 -1.43 -6.50
N ALA A 187 11.27 -0.11 -6.34
CA ALA A 187 12.30 0.61 -5.60
C ALA A 187 12.29 0.25 -4.11
N LEU A 188 11.12 0.12 -3.49
CA LEU A 188 10.97 -0.32 -2.10
C LEU A 188 11.49 -1.75 -1.91
N ARG A 189 11.11 -2.69 -2.78
CA ARG A 189 11.60 -4.08 -2.77
C ARG A 189 13.13 -4.12 -2.80
N ALA A 190 13.75 -3.38 -3.72
CA ALA A 190 15.19 -3.28 -3.81
C ALA A 190 15.81 -2.66 -2.54
N GLY A 191 15.17 -1.62 -1.99
CA GLY A 191 15.57 -0.99 -0.73
C GLY A 191 15.51 -1.92 0.47
N TYR A 192 14.47 -2.74 0.59
CA TYR A 192 14.34 -3.73 1.65
C TYR A 192 15.39 -4.86 1.56
N HIS A 193 15.73 -5.29 0.35
CA HIS A 193 16.86 -6.21 0.14
C HIS A 193 18.19 -5.55 0.54
N CYS A 194 18.41 -4.31 0.11
CA CYS A 194 19.60 -3.54 0.48
C CYS A 194 19.72 -3.34 1.99
N ALA A 195 18.61 -3.12 2.70
CA ALA A 195 18.61 -2.93 4.15
C ALA A 195 19.16 -4.14 4.93
N ASN A 196 19.12 -5.33 4.34
CA ASN A 196 19.69 -6.55 4.90
C ASN A 196 21.12 -6.85 4.38
N ASP A 197 21.68 -5.99 3.53
CA ASP A 197 23.01 -6.11 2.93
C ASP A 197 23.89 -4.90 3.29
N VAL A 198 24.85 -5.13 4.19
CA VAL A 198 25.83 -4.12 4.64
C VAL A 198 26.64 -3.53 3.49
N ALA A 199 26.99 -4.35 2.47
CA ALA A 199 27.75 -3.87 1.33
C ALA A 199 26.92 -2.91 0.48
N CYS A 200 25.63 -3.21 0.31
CA CYS A 200 24.69 -2.33 -0.38
C CYS A 200 24.51 -1.00 0.38
N LEU A 201 24.23 -1.04 1.69
CA LEU A 201 24.03 0.17 2.51
C LEU A 201 25.23 1.13 2.49
N THR A 202 26.44 0.58 2.44
CA THR A 202 27.68 1.36 2.40
C THR A 202 27.78 2.20 1.12
N GLN A 203 27.20 1.74 0.00
CA GLN A 203 27.17 2.49 -1.26
C GLN A 203 26.28 3.73 -1.20
N TRP A 204 25.30 3.74 -0.30
CA TRP A 204 24.40 4.87 -0.05
C TRP A 204 24.94 5.87 0.99
N GLN A 205 26.18 5.69 1.46
CA GLN A 205 26.80 6.51 2.53
C GLN A 205 25.97 6.54 3.83
N ILE A 206 25.14 5.51 4.07
CA ILE A 206 24.37 5.37 5.31
C ILE A 206 25.31 4.82 6.40
N PRO A 207 25.55 5.53 7.52
CA PRO A 207 26.47 5.07 8.55
C PRO A 207 26.05 3.71 9.13
N ALA A 208 27.00 2.77 9.26
CA ALA A 208 26.78 1.42 9.80
C ALA A 208 26.13 1.37 11.20
N GLN A 209 26.11 2.50 11.93
CA GLN A 209 25.43 2.63 13.21
C GLN A 209 23.89 2.57 13.12
N ALA A 210 23.30 2.76 11.93
CA ALA A 210 21.86 2.59 11.71
C ALA A 210 21.41 1.11 11.61
N VAL A 211 22.35 0.17 11.54
CA VAL A 211 22.08 -1.24 11.19
C VAL A 211 21.96 -2.14 12.43
N ASN A 212 22.42 -1.70 13.60
CA ASN A 212 22.29 -2.45 14.86
C ASN A 212 21.02 -2.08 15.64
N GLY A 213 19.86 -2.23 14.99
CA GLY A 213 18.56 -2.22 15.64
C GLY A 213 18.04 -3.64 15.89
N GLY A 214 18.61 -4.35 16.88
CA GLY A 214 17.83 -5.40 17.57
C GLY A 214 16.55 -4.78 18.16
N PRO A 215 15.56 -5.58 18.63
CA PRO A 215 14.23 -5.08 19.04
C PRO A 215 14.40 -4.04 20.15
N GLY A 216 14.49 -2.79 19.74
CA GLY A 216 15.12 -1.72 20.47
C GLY A 216 14.12 -0.58 20.50
N ASN A 217 13.29 -0.65 21.53
CA ASN A 217 12.54 0.42 22.16
C ASN A 217 12.34 1.67 21.27
N GLY A 218 11.13 1.79 20.73
CA GLY A 218 10.72 2.90 19.86
C GLY A 218 11.23 4.24 20.37
N HIS A 219 12.22 4.79 19.68
CA HIS A 219 12.60 6.17 19.87
C HIS A 219 11.53 7.02 19.17
N ARG A 220 10.42 7.25 19.88
CA ARG A 220 9.55 8.40 19.63
C ARG A 220 10.49 9.62 19.52
N PRO A 221 10.40 10.45 18.46
CA PRO A 221 11.16 11.69 18.44
C PRO A 221 10.83 12.44 19.73
N ALA A 222 11.86 12.95 20.41
CA ALA A 222 11.67 13.73 21.63
C ALA A 222 10.59 14.79 21.39
N ALA A 223 9.62 14.89 22.30
CA ALA A 223 8.49 15.79 22.18
C ALA A 223 8.96 17.20 21.78
N GLY A 224 8.41 17.72 20.68
CA GLY A 224 8.75 19.06 20.16
C GLY A 224 9.80 19.12 19.06
N ARG A 225 10.39 18.01 18.59
CA ARG A 225 11.27 17.99 17.40
C ARG A 225 10.61 17.40 16.16
N LEU A 226 10.87 18.01 15.01
CA LEU A 226 10.37 17.50 13.74
C LEU A 226 11.13 16.26 13.28
N SER A 227 10.41 15.32 12.66
CA SER A 227 11.05 14.20 11.96
C SER A 227 11.72 14.69 10.67
N ALA A 228 12.75 13.96 10.20
CA ALA A 228 13.41 14.28 8.94
C ALA A 228 12.43 14.33 7.75
N ALA A 229 11.39 13.47 7.77
CA ALA A 229 10.32 13.49 6.78
C ALA A 229 9.48 14.77 6.84
N ALA A 230 9.14 15.25 8.04
CA ALA A 230 8.39 16.50 8.22
C ALA A 230 9.23 17.74 7.86
N VAL A 231 10.55 17.68 7.98
CA VAL A 231 11.46 18.73 7.46
C VAL A 231 11.47 18.73 5.93
N ALA A 232 11.55 17.55 5.28
CA ALA A 232 11.57 17.42 3.82
C ALA A 232 10.28 17.95 3.14
N GLN A 233 9.12 17.46 3.56
CA GLN A 233 8.14 18.32 4.20
C GLN A 233 8.03 19.81 3.82
N VAL A 234 8.37 20.59 4.85
CA VAL A 234 8.50 22.04 4.86
C VAL A 234 9.32 22.53 3.65
N GLN A 235 10.44 21.87 3.33
CA GLN A 235 11.28 22.27 2.18
C GLN A 235 10.50 22.25 0.87
N GLN A 236 9.68 21.22 0.64
CA GLN A 236 8.90 21.09 -0.58
C GLN A 236 7.87 22.24 -0.71
N ILE A 237 7.16 22.56 0.37
CA ILE A 237 6.17 23.64 0.39
C ILE A 237 6.83 24.98 0.10
N LEU A 238 7.98 25.25 0.73
CA LEU A 238 8.73 26.48 0.53
C LEU A 238 9.27 26.60 -0.91
N ARG A 239 9.77 25.51 -1.49
CA ARG A 239 10.24 25.48 -2.90
C ARG A 239 9.13 25.77 -3.90
N GLN A 240 7.90 25.39 -3.59
CA GLN A 240 6.72 25.70 -4.39
C GLN A 240 6.25 27.15 -4.24
N GLY A 241 6.88 27.95 -3.38
CA GLY A 241 6.49 29.33 -3.09
C GLY A 241 5.23 29.44 -2.22
N HIS A 242 4.83 28.33 -1.60
CA HIS A 242 3.70 28.28 -0.67
C HIS A 242 4.14 28.67 0.75
N ARG A 243 3.18 29.10 1.56
CA ARG A 243 3.38 29.36 2.99
C ARG A 243 3.01 28.13 3.81
N VAL A 244 3.63 27.98 4.97
CA VAL A 244 3.31 26.89 5.91
C VAL A 244 2.26 27.38 6.89
N GLY A 245 1.14 26.66 6.99
CA GLY A 245 0.13 26.81 8.04
C GLY A 245 0.18 25.64 9.03
N LEU A 246 -0.22 25.89 10.27
CA LEU A 246 -0.35 24.85 11.29
C LEU A 246 -1.80 24.78 11.78
N GLU A 247 -2.25 23.58 12.09
CA GLU A 247 -3.51 23.33 12.79
C GLU A 247 -3.32 22.26 13.85
N TYR A 248 -4.18 22.27 14.86
CA TYR A 248 -4.07 21.32 15.97
C TYR A 248 -5.45 20.84 16.43
N ALA A 249 -5.49 19.66 17.03
CA ALA A 249 -6.72 19.07 17.54
C ALA A 249 -6.43 18.28 18.82
N ASP A 250 -7.29 18.40 19.83
CA ASP A 250 -7.31 17.44 20.93
C ASP A 250 -7.82 16.07 20.44
N PRO A 251 -7.59 14.96 21.18
CA PRO A 251 -8.01 13.63 20.75
C PRO A 251 -9.51 13.49 20.46
N ARG A 252 -10.37 14.29 21.11
CA ARG A 252 -11.81 14.27 20.87
C ARG A 252 -12.17 14.91 19.53
N ARG A 253 -11.56 16.06 19.22
CA ARG A 253 -11.75 16.79 17.97
C ARG A 253 -11.15 16.07 16.77
N PHE A 254 -9.99 15.43 16.96
CA PHE A 254 -9.33 14.64 15.92
C PHE A 254 -10.23 13.48 15.44
N LYS A 255 -10.91 12.77 16.36
CA LYS A 255 -11.85 11.67 16.03
C LYS A 255 -12.99 12.08 15.09
N VAL A 256 -13.38 13.36 15.09
CA VAL A 256 -14.44 13.91 14.24
C VAL A 256 -13.88 14.82 13.14
N ASN A 257 -12.57 14.74 12.87
CA ASN A 257 -11.83 15.56 11.90
C ASN A 257 -12.05 17.08 12.06
N SER A 258 -12.21 17.55 13.30
CA SER A 258 -12.34 18.96 13.64
C SER A 258 -10.97 19.50 14.06
N TRP A 259 -10.51 20.56 13.40
CA TRP A 259 -9.20 21.17 13.64
C TRP A 259 -9.33 22.62 14.11
N GLN A 260 -8.45 23.02 15.02
CA GLN A 260 -8.29 24.41 15.44
C GLN A 260 -7.19 25.07 14.61
N SER A 261 -7.44 26.31 14.19
CA SER A 261 -6.48 27.06 13.40
C SER A 261 -5.28 27.50 14.24
N GLY A 262 -4.08 27.13 13.80
CA GLY A 262 -2.82 27.63 14.30
C GLY A 262 -2.25 28.76 13.43
N PRO A 263 -0.98 29.15 13.64
CA PRO A 263 -0.36 30.24 12.89
C PRO A 263 -0.09 29.87 11.42
N THR A 264 -0.14 30.88 10.56
CA THR A 264 0.49 30.83 9.22
C THR A 264 1.83 31.51 9.29
N LEU A 265 2.90 30.79 8.96
CA LEU A 265 4.27 31.25 9.12
C LEU A 265 4.61 32.22 7.98
N ALA A 266 5.08 33.42 8.35
CA ALA A 266 5.31 34.52 7.42
C ALA A 266 6.68 34.45 6.71
N THR A 267 7.62 33.69 7.25
CA THR A 267 8.98 33.54 6.72
C THR A 267 9.06 32.39 5.72
N SER A 268 9.90 32.55 4.70
CA SER A 268 10.26 31.51 3.73
C SER A 268 11.64 30.89 4.01
N GLN A 269 12.34 31.35 5.06
CA GLN A 269 13.62 30.78 5.45
C GLN A 269 13.39 29.46 6.20
N GLU A 270 13.81 28.35 5.59
CA GLU A 270 13.58 26.99 6.09
C GLU A 270 13.93 26.80 7.57
N SER A 271 15.13 27.21 7.99
CA SER A 271 15.58 27.05 9.38
C SER A 271 14.69 27.79 10.37
N ALA A 272 14.15 28.95 9.99
CA ALA A 272 13.24 29.73 10.82
C ALA A 272 11.83 29.13 10.85
N VAL A 273 11.38 28.55 9.73
CA VAL A 273 10.11 27.82 9.64
C VAL A 273 10.15 26.58 10.54
N VAL A 274 11.19 25.75 10.42
CA VAL A 274 11.39 24.55 11.24
C VAL A 274 11.37 24.91 12.74
N ALA A 275 12.13 25.92 13.15
CA ALA A 275 12.18 26.36 14.55
C ALA A 275 10.80 26.83 15.08
N GLN A 276 10.00 27.53 14.27
CA GLN A 276 8.65 27.96 14.68
C GLN A 276 7.66 26.80 14.77
N ILE A 277 7.80 25.80 13.91
CA ILE A 277 6.99 24.57 14.00
C ILE A 277 7.36 23.81 15.27
N GLU A 278 8.64 23.57 15.53
CA GLU A 278 9.11 22.89 16.75
C GLU A 278 8.65 23.61 18.03
N GLN A 279 8.71 24.94 18.04
CA GLN A 279 8.15 25.74 19.13
C GLN A 279 6.64 25.53 19.29
N PHE A 280 5.89 25.47 18.18
CA PHE A 280 4.44 25.23 18.22
C PHE A 280 4.11 23.82 18.73
N LEU A 281 4.88 22.80 18.32
CA LEU A 281 4.76 21.43 18.82
C LEU A 281 4.98 21.37 20.33
N ALA A 282 6.04 22.02 20.83
CA ALA A 282 6.35 22.11 22.25
C ALA A 282 5.26 22.80 23.08
N GLN A 283 4.49 23.72 22.49
CA GLN A 283 3.34 24.38 23.13
C GLN A 283 2.07 23.52 23.16
N HIS A 284 2.01 22.47 22.33
CA HIS A 284 0.82 21.63 22.17
C HIS A 284 1.11 20.13 22.38
N PRO A 285 1.77 19.70 23.47
CA PRO A 285 2.25 18.33 23.63
C PRO A 285 1.14 17.27 23.68
N GLY A 286 -0.09 17.65 24.05
CA GLY A 286 -1.25 16.76 24.14
C GLY A 286 -2.18 16.81 22.92
N ASN A 287 -1.78 17.48 21.84
CA ASN A 287 -2.61 17.65 20.65
C ASN A 287 -1.99 16.92 19.44
N TYR A 288 -2.88 16.50 18.54
CA TYR A 288 -2.50 16.25 17.16
C TYR A 288 -2.15 17.58 16.52
N VAL A 289 -1.03 17.65 15.80
CA VAL A 289 -0.65 18.83 15.02
C VAL A 289 -0.48 18.42 13.57
N ARG A 290 -1.04 19.21 12.66
CA ARG A 290 -0.85 19.05 11.23
C ARG A 290 -0.31 20.31 10.58
N LEU A 291 0.38 20.08 9.48
CA LEU A 291 0.99 21.08 8.64
C LEU A 291 0.19 21.19 7.33
N LEU A 292 0.06 22.42 6.85
CA LEU A 292 -0.67 22.82 5.66
C LEU A 292 0.24 23.62 4.72
N GLY A 293 0.18 23.37 3.43
CA GLY A 293 0.65 24.31 2.41
C GLY A 293 -0.45 25.32 2.06
N ILE A 294 -0.09 26.59 1.97
CA ILE A 294 -1.03 27.66 1.62
C ILE A 294 -0.48 28.38 0.39
N ASP A 295 -1.22 28.29 -0.72
CA ASP A 295 -0.88 29.05 -1.93
C ASP A 295 -1.27 30.52 -1.73
N PRO A 296 -0.31 31.46 -1.68
CA PRO A 296 -0.60 32.88 -1.50
C PRO A 296 -1.32 33.52 -2.69
N ARG A 297 -1.25 32.93 -3.89
CA ARG A 297 -1.88 33.42 -5.12
C ARG A 297 -3.32 32.94 -5.25
N ALA A 298 -3.54 31.64 -5.06
CA ALA A 298 -4.88 31.05 -5.15
C ALA A 298 -5.69 31.21 -3.84
N LYS A 299 -5.05 31.59 -2.71
CA LYS A 299 -5.63 31.56 -1.36
C LYS A 299 -6.25 30.21 -0.99
N GLN A 300 -5.70 29.13 -1.55
CA GLN A 300 -6.17 27.76 -1.36
C GLN A 300 -5.19 26.98 -0.49
N ARG A 301 -5.75 26.04 0.29
CA ARG A 301 -4.99 25.07 1.06
C ARG A 301 -4.57 23.93 0.14
N GLN A 302 -3.33 23.52 0.22
CA GLN A 302 -2.77 22.38 -0.51
C GLN A 302 -1.88 21.60 0.45
N LEU A 303 -1.91 20.27 0.36
CA LEU A 303 -1.09 19.36 1.18
C LEU A 303 -1.39 19.48 2.69
N GLU A 304 -1.96 18.42 3.26
CA GLU A 304 -2.28 18.32 4.68
C GLU A 304 -1.59 17.09 5.27
N GLN A 305 -0.71 17.28 6.26
CA GLN A 305 0.01 16.16 6.89
C GLN A 305 0.07 16.33 8.41
N VAL A 306 -0.33 15.28 9.14
CA VAL A 306 -0.16 15.21 10.60
C VAL A 306 1.33 15.00 10.91
N ILE A 307 1.89 15.90 11.71
CA ILE A 307 3.32 15.95 12.10
C ILE A 307 3.54 15.65 13.60
N GLN A 308 2.48 15.64 14.41
CA GLN A 308 2.51 15.22 15.80
C GLN A 308 1.24 14.45 16.14
N MET A 309 1.41 13.35 16.89
CA MET A 309 0.33 12.58 17.49
C MET A 309 0.60 12.50 19.00
N PRO A 310 -0.36 12.87 19.86
CA PRO A 310 -0.19 12.77 21.30
C PRO A 310 -0.11 11.30 21.73
N GLU A 311 0.51 11.06 22.89
CA GLU A 311 0.70 9.71 23.42
C GLU A 311 -0.61 8.96 23.75
#